data_AF-A0AAW2ZAV2-F1
#
_entry.id   AF-A0AAW2ZAV2-F1
#
_cell.length_a   1.000
_cell.length_b   1.000
_cell.length_c   1.000
_cell.angle_alpha   90.00
_cell.angle_beta   90.00
_cell.angle_gamma   90.00
#
_symmetry.space_group_name_H-M   'P 1'
#
loop_
_entity.id
_entity.type
_entity.pdbx_description
1 polymer ?
#
loop_
_entity_poly.entity_id
_entity_poly.type
_entity_poly.pdbx_seq_one_letter_code
_entity_poly.pdbx_strand_id
1 'polypeptide(L)'
;MNNEPALKLLSTLSKRVSQRIKSACFKYKRLPGLCLDMIISNDKDVIDQLSACLNDGDKSSFLFEHLKQHDVPKIKQVLKTKLFNQDHSQNQARFCAILRVCCGLSTFSNLCIFNTLEEWQQLDTLLDQQQSNKNRSCQLILCLCLLCMSQDQEITRLYLRQLVEKFYKADLCMESILLLATNFHAQLYGSIAWWNYNTAKLNPSHEVVQLNSDRMESLRGMFVDELIGVDVLANKILKIAPKVVVVTNTSDKWFVLRCINRMLKSKLFRTHHVDAGDWIFQQLHFSTDQMKTPSTMHKIIKELVLNCMPHPNHSFCM
;
A
#
# COMPACT_ATOMS: atom_id res chain seq x y z
N MET A 1 21.29 25.75 -13.51
CA MET A 1 20.58 26.90 -14.09
C MET A 1 19.62 27.43 -13.05
N ASN A 2 19.55 28.74 -12.84
CA ASN A 2 18.66 29.32 -11.83
C ASN A 2 17.21 29.27 -12.33
N ASN A 3 16.45 28.25 -11.90
CA ASN A 3 15.10 27.97 -12.40
C ASN A 3 14.00 28.81 -11.71
N GLU A 4 14.35 29.54 -10.66
CA GLU A 4 13.46 30.43 -9.89
C GLU A 4 12.54 31.34 -10.72
N PRO A 5 13.01 32.00 -11.81
CA PRO A 5 12.16 32.88 -12.62
C PRO A 5 11.05 32.11 -13.36
N ALA A 6 11.36 30.91 -13.85
CA ALA A 6 10.39 30.06 -14.54
C ALA A 6 9.31 29.56 -13.57
N LEU A 7 9.69 29.29 -12.32
CA LEU A 7 8.79 28.84 -11.26
C LEU A 7 7.84 29.95 -10.82
N LYS A 8 8.37 31.16 -10.60
CA LYS A 8 7.58 32.34 -10.26
C LYS A 8 6.59 32.70 -11.38
N LEU A 9 7.00 32.49 -12.64
CA LEU A 9 6.10 32.64 -13.79
C LEU A 9 4.99 31.57 -13.79
N LEU A 10 5.30 30.31 -13.50
CA LEU A 10 4.29 29.25 -13.46
C LEU A 10 3.21 29.45 -12.39
N SER A 11 3.56 30.10 -11.27
CA SER A 11 2.62 30.44 -10.20
C SER A 11 1.70 31.63 -10.53
N THR A 12 2.09 32.51 -11.46
CA THR A 12 1.25 33.66 -11.88
C THR A 12 0.29 33.32 -13.02
N LEU A 13 0.45 32.15 -13.64
CA LEU A 13 -0.41 31.70 -14.73
C LEU A 13 -1.73 31.11 -14.22
N SER A 14 -2.79 31.26 -15.02
CA SER A 14 -4.06 30.60 -14.73
C SER A 14 -3.89 29.07 -14.64
N LYS A 15 -4.69 28.41 -13.80
CA LYS A 15 -4.61 26.96 -13.54
C LYS A 15 -4.54 26.12 -14.83
N ARG A 16 -5.33 26.49 -15.84
CA ARG A 16 -5.39 25.81 -17.15
C ARG A 16 -4.10 25.98 -17.97
N VAL A 17 -3.51 27.17 -17.96
CA VAL A 17 -2.25 27.45 -18.68
C VAL A 17 -1.07 26.81 -17.95
N SER A 18 -1.04 26.94 -16.62
CA SER A 18 -0.06 26.27 -15.75
C SER A 18 -0.07 24.75 -15.98
N GLN A 19 -1.25 24.12 -16.05
CA GLN A 19 -1.38 22.69 -16.39
C GLN A 19 -0.86 22.34 -17.79
N ARG A 20 -1.15 23.15 -18.82
CA ARG A 20 -0.65 22.90 -20.19
C ARG A 20 0.87 22.98 -20.28
N ILE A 21 1.46 23.99 -19.64
CA ILE A 21 2.91 24.14 -19.60
C ILE A 21 3.54 23.01 -18.79
N LYS A 22 2.94 22.63 -17.66
CA LYS A 22 3.38 21.47 -16.87
C LYS A 22 3.36 20.20 -17.73
N SER A 23 2.27 19.93 -18.45
CA SER A 23 2.16 18.78 -19.37
C SER A 23 3.20 18.83 -20.49
N ALA A 24 3.50 20.01 -21.04
CA ALA A 24 4.54 20.19 -22.06
C ALA A 24 5.94 19.95 -21.48
N CYS A 25 6.28 20.58 -20.36
CA CYS A 25 7.53 20.34 -19.62
C CYS A 25 7.68 18.86 -19.24
N PHE A 26 6.58 18.18 -18.93
CA PHE A 26 6.56 16.75 -18.70
C PHE A 26 6.92 15.98 -19.97
N LYS A 27 6.24 16.28 -21.08
CA LYS A 27 6.49 15.68 -22.40
C LYS A 27 7.97 15.83 -22.83
N TYR A 28 8.60 16.95 -22.48
CA TYR A 28 10.00 17.23 -22.79
C TYR A 28 10.99 16.79 -21.70
N LYS A 29 10.57 16.00 -20.70
CA LYS A 29 11.43 15.49 -19.60
C LYS A 29 12.13 16.57 -18.78
N ARG A 30 11.65 17.82 -18.81
CA ARG A 30 12.24 18.96 -18.06
C ARG A 30 11.52 19.30 -16.76
N LEU A 31 10.30 18.77 -16.57
CA LEU A 31 9.51 19.02 -15.35
C LEU A 31 10.12 18.44 -14.06
N PRO A 32 10.81 17.28 -14.05
CA PRO A 32 11.36 16.72 -12.82
C PRO A 32 12.29 17.65 -12.03
N GLY A 33 13.29 18.23 -12.70
CA GLY A 33 14.21 19.20 -12.07
C GLY A 33 13.52 20.49 -11.64
N LEU A 34 12.51 20.96 -12.40
CA LEU A 34 11.69 22.12 -12.04
C LEU A 34 10.82 21.85 -10.80
N CYS A 35 10.11 20.71 -10.76
CA CYS A 35 9.33 20.32 -9.58
C CYS A 35 10.24 20.19 -8.34
N LEU A 36 11.44 19.67 -8.51
CA LEU A 36 12.46 19.57 -7.46
C LEU A 36 12.93 20.91 -6.91
N ASP A 37 13.26 21.84 -7.79
CA ASP A 37 13.60 23.20 -7.40
C ASP A 37 12.40 23.88 -6.71
N MET A 38 11.16 23.53 -7.08
CA MET A 38 9.95 23.99 -6.37
C MET A 38 9.74 23.33 -5.00
N ILE A 39 10.06 22.03 -4.84
CA ILE A 39 10.04 21.34 -3.53
C ILE A 39 11.00 22.10 -2.62
N ILE A 40 12.21 22.31 -3.11
CA ILE A 40 13.29 23.06 -2.45
C ILE A 40 12.85 24.49 -2.11
N SER A 41 12.09 25.16 -2.98
CA SER A 41 11.59 26.53 -2.76
C SER A 41 10.33 26.61 -1.88
N ASN A 42 9.95 25.53 -1.18
CA ASN A 42 8.88 25.48 -0.18
C ASN A 42 7.43 25.71 -0.70
N ASP A 43 7.19 25.61 -2.01
CA ASP A 43 5.87 25.89 -2.60
C ASP A 43 4.82 24.81 -2.24
N LYS A 44 3.59 25.24 -1.92
CA LYS A 44 2.48 24.37 -1.48
C LYS A 44 1.94 23.49 -2.61
N ASP A 45 2.03 23.93 -3.87
CA ASP A 45 1.42 23.27 -5.03
C ASP A 45 2.21 22.06 -5.55
N VAL A 46 3.40 21.82 -4.99
CA VAL A 46 4.38 20.89 -5.56
C VAL A 46 4.14 19.46 -5.12
N ILE A 47 3.76 19.25 -3.86
CA ILE A 47 3.42 17.91 -3.35
C ILE A 47 2.23 17.34 -4.12
N ASP A 48 1.22 18.16 -4.39
CA ASP A 48 0.06 17.76 -5.19
C ASP A 48 0.46 17.42 -6.61
N GLN A 49 1.43 18.16 -7.18
CA GLN A 49 1.98 17.86 -8.50
C GLN A 49 2.76 16.55 -8.52
N LEU A 50 3.69 16.31 -7.60
CA LEU A 50 4.43 15.06 -7.52
C LEU A 50 3.52 13.86 -7.28
N SER A 51 2.55 14.02 -6.37
CA SER A 51 1.52 13.01 -6.10
C SER A 51 0.65 12.75 -7.34
N ALA A 52 0.40 13.77 -8.16
CA ALA A 52 -0.26 13.61 -9.46
C ALA A 52 0.64 12.90 -10.48
N CYS A 53 1.94 13.20 -10.51
CA CYS A 53 2.93 12.52 -11.37
C CYS A 53 3.03 11.03 -11.04
N LEU A 54 2.82 10.64 -9.78
CA LEU A 54 2.75 9.23 -9.38
C LEU A 54 1.57 8.47 -9.99
N ASN A 55 0.48 9.16 -10.34
CA ASN A 55 -0.66 8.52 -11.01
C ASN A 55 -0.41 8.24 -12.50
N ASP A 56 0.62 8.84 -13.11
CA ASP A 56 0.93 8.70 -14.53
C ASP A 56 2.15 7.78 -14.68
N GLY A 57 1.87 6.52 -15.00
CA GLY A 57 2.78 5.41 -14.72
C GLY A 57 4.10 5.43 -15.48
N ASP A 58 4.09 5.82 -16.75
CA ASP A 58 5.29 5.84 -17.61
C ASP A 58 6.26 6.98 -17.25
N LYS A 59 5.81 7.86 -16.36
CA LYS A 59 6.40 9.16 -16.08
C LYS A 59 6.98 9.27 -14.68
N SER A 60 6.56 8.37 -13.79
CA SER A 60 6.97 8.34 -12.39
C SER A 60 8.43 7.88 -12.21
N SER A 61 8.84 6.74 -12.77
CA SER A 61 10.21 6.21 -12.61
C SER A 61 11.29 7.24 -13.02
N PHE A 62 11.13 7.87 -14.18
CA PHE A 62 12.05 8.90 -14.68
C PHE A 62 12.20 10.10 -13.72
N LEU A 63 11.09 10.58 -13.14
CA LEU A 63 11.09 11.68 -12.18
C LEU A 63 11.93 11.34 -10.94
N PHE A 64 11.75 10.14 -10.39
CA PHE A 64 12.43 9.71 -9.17
C PHE A 64 13.88 9.22 -9.40
N GLU A 65 14.20 8.73 -10.59
CA GLU A 65 15.60 8.51 -10.98
C GLU A 65 16.36 9.83 -11.10
N HIS A 66 15.74 10.85 -11.68
CA HIS A 66 16.34 12.18 -11.74
C HIS A 66 16.52 12.77 -10.35
N LEU A 67 15.57 12.55 -9.43
CA LEU A 67 15.68 12.90 -8.01
C LEU A 67 16.93 12.36 -7.32
N LYS A 68 17.47 11.20 -7.73
CA LYS A 68 18.75 10.68 -7.18
C LYS A 68 19.94 11.60 -7.48
N GLN A 69 19.86 12.38 -8.56
CA GLN A 69 20.94 13.27 -9.00
C GLN A 69 20.94 14.63 -8.27
N HIS A 70 19.94 14.88 -7.41
CA HIS A 70 19.80 16.12 -6.66
C HIS A 70 20.21 15.95 -5.18
N ASP A 71 20.21 17.07 -4.44
CA ASP A 71 20.52 17.15 -3.01
C ASP A 71 19.48 16.38 -2.15
N VAL A 72 19.71 15.07 -2.02
CA VAL A 72 18.92 14.11 -1.24
C VAL A 72 18.66 14.59 0.20
N PRO A 73 19.68 15.06 0.96
CA PRO A 73 19.46 15.65 2.28
C PRO A 73 18.40 16.74 2.29
N LYS A 74 18.44 17.66 1.32
CA LYS A 74 17.49 18.77 1.23
C LYS A 74 16.07 18.29 0.93
N ILE A 75 15.91 17.31 0.04
CA ILE A 75 14.60 16.72 -0.25
C ILE A 75 14.01 16.05 1.01
N LYS A 76 14.82 15.28 1.74
CA LYS A 76 14.41 14.67 3.02
C LYS A 76 13.95 15.74 4.01
N GLN A 77 14.74 16.79 4.17
CA GLN A 77 14.44 17.89 5.10
C GLN A 77 13.13 18.59 4.74
N VAL A 78 12.88 18.91 3.47
CA VAL A 78 11.63 19.53 3.04
C VAL A 78 10.45 18.62 3.32
N LEU A 79 10.53 17.34 2.97
CA LEU A 79 9.43 16.41 3.20
C LEU A 79 9.13 16.23 4.69
N LYS A 80 10.16 16.09 5.53
CA LYS A 80 10.00 16.07 7.00
C LYS A 80 9.36 17.35 7.51
N THR A 81 9.83 18.52 7.06
CA THR A 81 9.26 19.82 7.45
C THR A 81 7.77 19.91 7.07
N LYS A 82 7.41 19.47 5.86
CA LYS A 82 6.00 19.45 5.41
C LYS A 82 5.17 18.42 6.18
N LEU A 83 5.76 17.32 6.61
CA LEU A 83 5.07 16.26 7.33
C LEU A 83 4.86 16.62 8.80
N PHE A 84 5.89 17.13 9.49
CA PHE A 84 5.86 17.35 10.95
C PHE A 84 5.48 18.77 11.36
N ASN A 85 5.73 19.79 10.52
CA ASN A 85 5.48 21.20 10.89
C ASN A 85 4.16 21.76 10.32
N GLN A 86 3.33 20.93 9.68
CA GLN A 86 2.03 21.34 9.16
C GLN A 86 0.90 20.70 9.96
N ASP A 87 -0.15 21.48 10.24
CA ASP A 87 -1.38 20.94 10.79
C ASP A 87 -2.11 20.12 9.72
N HIS A 88 -2.08 18.79 9.90
CA HIS A 88 -2.75 17.84 9.01
C HIS A 88 -4.13 17.42 9.53
N SER A 89 -4.57 17.91 10.69
CA SER A 89 -5.84 17.49 11.29
C SER A 89 -7.04 17.72 10.36
N GLN A 90 -6.96 18.77 9.53
CA GLN A 90 -8.01 19.17 8.58
C GLN A 90 -7.74 18.74 7.12
N ASN A 91 -6.57 18.19 6.80
CA ASN A 91 -6.18 17.89 5.41
C ASN A 91 -5.52 16.52 5.22
N GLN A 92 -6.31 15.47 5.45
CA GLN A 92 -5.89 14.09 5.26
C GLN A 92 -5.38 13.80 3.83
N ALA A 93 -5.98 14.44 2.82
CA ALA A 93 -5.57 14.25 1.42
C ALA A 93 -4.12 14.67 1.20
N ARG A 94 -3.71 15.80 1.79
CA ARG A 94 -2.34 16.30 1.76
C ARG A 94 -1.39 15.38 2.51
N PHE A 95 -1.76 14.93 3.71
CA PHE A 95 -0.96 13.94 4.46
C PHE A 95 -0.72 12.66 3.64
N CYS A 96 -1.78 12.12 3.04
CA CYS A 96 -1.68 10.95 2.17
C CYS A 96 -0.85 11.23 0.90
N ALA A 97 -0.92 12.44 0.33
CA ALA A 97 -0.12 12.82 -0.82
C ALA A 97 1.38 12.85 -0.47
N ILE A 98 1.75 13.40 0.69
CA ILE A 98 3.13 13.39 1.17
C ILE A 98 3.63 11.96 1.38
N LEU A 99 2.86 11.11 2.09
CA LEU A 99 3.23 9.71 2.30
C LEU A 99 3.41 8.95 0.98
N ARG A 100 2.58 9.23 -0.04
CA ARG A 100 2.74 8.65 -1.38
C ARG A 100 4.02 9.10 -2.06
N VAL A 101 4.39 10.37 -1.95
CA VAL A 101 5.67 10.88 -2.46
C VAL A 101 6.84 10.20 -1.74
N CYS A 102 6.75 10.00 -0.41
CA CYS A 102 7.73 9.22 0.34
C CYS A 102 7.83 7.79 -0.20
N CYS A 103 6.71 7.10 -0.45
CA CYS A 103 6.71 5.77 -1.05
C CYS A 103 7.41 5.76 -2.42
N GLY A 104 7.09 6.72 -3.29
CA GLY A 104 7.73 6.85 -4.60
C GLY A 104 9.26 7.05 -4.52
N LEU A 105 9.72 7.90 -3.61
CA LEU A 105 11.15 8.10 -3.35
C LEU A 105 11.82 6.82 -2.82
N SER A 106 11.16 6.10 -1.92
CA SER A 106 11.70 4.85 -1.40
C SER A 106 11.78 3.76 -2.47
N THR A 107 10.77 3.68 -3.34
CA THR A 107 10.71 2.72 -4.45
C THR A 107 11.76 3.01 -5.53
N PHE A 108 11.76 4.22 -6.08
CA PHE A 108 12.51 4.53 -7.30
C PHE A 108 13.87 5.17 -6.99
N SER A 109 13.97 5.92 -5.89
CA SER A 109 15.20 6.60 -5.48
C SER A 109 16.02 5.82 -4.45
N ASN A 110 15.52 4.70 -3.92
CA ASN A 110 16.08 4.02 -2.74
C ASN A 110 16.38 5.02 -1.62
N LEU A 111 15.40 5.89 -1.33
CA LEU A 111 15.55 6.97 -0.37
C LEU A 111 14.61 6.77 0.81
N CYS A 112 15.18 6.51 1.99
CA CYS A 112 14.46 6.43 3.25
C CYS A 112 14.36 7.83 3.83
N ILE A 113 13.13 8.29 4.04
CA ILE A 113 12.90 9.64 4.58
C ILE A 113 13.26 9.65 6.07
N PHE A 114 12.90 8.62 6.81
CA PHE A 114 13.03 8.52 8.26
C PHE A 114 14.25 7.68 8.62
N ASN A 115 15.13 8.21 9.45
CA ASN A 115 16.40 7.56 9.80
C ASN A 115 16.45 7.13 11.27
N THR A 116 15.52 7.58 12.11
CA THR A 116 15.49 7.23 13.53
C THR A 116 14.12 6.71 13.94
N LEU A 117 14.06 5.95 15.04
CA LEU A 117 12.80 5.42 15.55
C LEU A 117 11.85 6.54 15.96
N GLU A 118 12.37 7.63 16.52
CA GLU A 118 11.58 8.80 16.93
C GLU A 118 10.90 9.45 15.73
N GLU A 119 11.59 9.55 14.59
CA GLU A 119 11.01 10.09 13.35
C GLU A 119 9.88 9.21 12.82
N TRP A 120 10.00 7.89 12.95
CA TRP A 120 8.91 6.96 12.64
C TRP A 120 7.75 7.12 13.62
N GLN A 121 8.01 7.19 14.92
CA GLN A 121 7.00 7.39 15.96
C GLN A 121 6.28 8.74 15.87
N GLN A 122 6.90 9.77 15.30
CA GLN A 122 6.20 11.02 14.99
C GLN A 122 5.05 10.81 13.99
N LEU A 123 5.11 9.80 13.11
CA LEU A 123 4.00 9.44 12.22
C LEU A 123 2.79 8.91 12.99
N ASP A 124 3.00 8.22 14.12
CA ASP A 124 1.91 7.78 14.97
C ASP A 124 1.13 8.96 15.55
N THR A 125 1.85 9.97 16.06
CA THR A 125 1.24 11.19 16.58
C THR A 125 0.41 11.90 15.50
N LEU A 126 0.95 12.00 14.27
CA LEU A 126 0.23 12.59 13.14
C LEU A 126 -1.01 11.78 12.72
N LEU A 127 -0.91 10.45 12.78
CA LEU A 127 -2.01 9.55 12.47
C LEU A 127 -3.13 9.66 13.52
N ASP A 128 -2.76 9.80 14.79
CA ASP A 128 -3.70 9.91 15.90
C ASP A 128 -4.49 11.23 15.82
N GLN A 129 -3.88 12.30 15.32
CA GLN A 129 -4.51 13.60 15.05
C GLN A 129 -5.53 13.60 13.89
N GLN A 130 -5.57 12.56 13.03
CA GLN A 130 -6.49 12.52 11.89
C GLN A 130 -7.94 12.24 12.36
N GLN A 131 -8.87 13.14 12.05
CA GLN A 131 -10.27 13.03 12.50
C GLN A 131 -11.10 12.02 11.68
N SER A 132 -10.73 11.70 10.43
CA SER A 132 -11.52 10.81 9.57
C SER A 132 -10.65 9.91 8.69
N ASN A 133 -11.19 8.74 8.35
CA ASN A 133 -10.66 7.78 7.36
C ASN A 133 -9.18 7.37 7.57
N LYS A 134 -8.77 7.12 8.82
CA LYS A 134 -7.40 6.69 9.20
C LYS A 134 -6.88 5.50 8.37
N ASN A 135 -7.76 4.62 7.90
CA ASN A 135 -7.43 3.43 7.10
C ASN A 135 -6.49 3.72 5.94
N ARG A 136 -6.74 4.79 5.17
CA ARG A 136 -5.90 5.10 4.01
C ARG A 136 -4.48 5.50 4.41
N SER A 137 -4.37 6.30 5.47
CA SER A 137 -3.10 6.73 6.03
C SER A 137 -2.33 5.55 6.62
N CYS A 138 -3.00 4.69 7.41
CA CYS A 138 -2.44 3.44 7.94
C CYS A 138 -1.85 2.56 6.82
N GLN A 139 -2.60 2.34 5.75
CA GLN A 139 -2.14 1.55 4.60
C GLN A 139 -0.90 2.15 3.94
N LEU A 140 -0.83 3.48 3.80
CA LEU A 140 0.33 4.15 3.23
C LEU A 140 1.55 4.10 4.15
N ILE A 141 1.38 4.19 5.47
CA ILE A 141 2.48 4.04 6.44
C ILE A 141 3.00 2.60 6.41
N LEU A 142 2.12 1.59 6.38
CA LEU A 142 2.50 0.19 6.22
C LEU A 142 3.27 -0.03 4.91
N CYS A 143 2.77 0.51 3.80
CA CYS A 143 3.44 0.45 2.50
C CYS A 143 4.83 1.07 2.57
N LEU A 144 4.95 2.26 3.16
CA LEU A 144 6.22 2.96 3.31
C LEU A 144 7.22 2.14 4.13
N CYS A 145 6.81 1.54 5.25
CA CYS A 145 7.67 0.67 6.05
C CYS A 145 8.21 -0.48 5.20
N LEU A 146 7.33 -1.21 4.49
CA LEU A 146 7.72 -2.33 3.63
C LEU A 146 8.68 -1.92 2.50
N LEU A 147 8.59 -0.69 1.99
CA LEU A 147 9.51 -0.14 0.98
C LEU A 147 10.86 0.28 1.58
N CYS A 148 10.86 0.88 2.77
CA CYS A 148 12.05 1.41 3.46
C CYS A 148 12.95 0.33 4.08
N MET A 149 12.45 -0.89 4.27
CA MET A 149 13.22 -2.06 4.76
C MET A 149 14.51 -2.37 3.97
N SER A 150 14.67 -1.78 2.79
CA SER A 150 15.87 -1.90 1.97
C SER A 150 17.11 -1.19 2.52
N GLN A 151 16.95 -0.22 3.41
CA GLN A 151 18.03 0.70 3.81
C GLN A 151 18.40 0.61 5.29
N ASP A 152 17.43 0.44 6.17
CA ASP A 152 17.64 0.33 7.62
C ASP A 152 16.71 -0.75 8.17
N GLN A 153 17.19 -1.99 8.17
CA GLN A 153 16.38 -3.17 8.46
C GLN A 153 15.93 -3.23 9.91
N GLU A 154 16.76 -2.83 10.88
CA GLU A 154 16.42 -3.01 12.30
C GLU A 154 15.41 -1.98 12.78
N ILE A 155 15.65 -0.69 12.53
CA ILE A 155 14.74 0.37 12.98
C ILE A 155 13.39 0.24 12.27
N THR A 156 13.40 0.01 10.96
CA THR A 156 12.16 -0.12 10.18
C THR A 156 11.40 -1.39 10.56
N ARG A 157 12.08 -2.50 10.86
CA ARG A 157 11.44 -3.74 11.35
C ARG A 157 10.82 -3.54 12.72
N LEU A 158 11.55 -2.91 13.65
CA LEU A 158 11.06 -2.64 14.99
C LEU A 158 9.80 -1.77 14.95
N TYR A 159 9.82 -0.70 14.16
CA TYR A 159 8.66 0.16 13.98
C TYR A 159 7.51 -0.57 13.29
N LEU A 160 7.77 -1.32 12.20
CA LEU A 160 6.75 -2.10 11.51
C LEU A 160 6.05 -3.09 12.45
N ARG A 161 6.81 -3.76 13.34
CA ARG A 161 6.26 -4.63 14.37
C ARG A 161 5.30 -3.88 15.29
N GLN A 162 5.76 -2.78 15.89
CA GLN A 162 4.96 -1.94 16.78
C GLN A 162 3.69 -1.44 16.09
N LEU A 163 3.82 -1.03 14.83
CA LEU A 163 2.74 -0.53 14.00
C LEU A 163 1.68 -1.60 13.71
N VAL A 164 2.10 -2.80 13.30
CA VAL A 164 1.18 -3.91 13.04
C VAL A 164 0.47 -4.32 14.32
N GLU A 165 1.16 -4.42 15.45
CA GLU A 165 0.53 -4.71 16.75
C GLU A 165 -0.49 -3.64 17.14
N LYS A 166 -0.14 -2.36 17.00
CA LYS A 166 -1.03 -1.22 17.27
C LYS A 166 -2.28 -1.28 16.40
N PHE A 167 -2.12 -1.42 15.09
CA PHE A 167 -3.24 -1.44 14.15
C PHE A 167 -4.12 -2.67 14.30
N TYR A 168 -3.52 -3.83 14.55
CA TYR A 168 -4.26 -5.06 14.79
C TYR A 168 -5.09 -5.00 16.07
N LYS A 169 -4.53 -4.47 17.17
CA LYS A 169 -5.27 -4.29 18.44
C LYS A 169 -6.38 -3.24 18.33
N ALA A 170 -6.20 -2.22 17.51
CA ALA A 170 -7.16 -1.15 17.30
C ALA A 170 -8.18 -1.42 16.18
N ASP A 171 -8.15 -2.60 15.54
CA ASP A 171 -8.92 -2.95 14.33
C ASP A 171 -8.79 -1.90 13.19
N LEU A 172 -7.67 -1.17 13.14
CA LEU A 172 -7.37 -0.19 12.10
C LEU A 172 -6.75 -0.88 10.90
N CYS A 173 -7.28 -0.63 9.69
CA CYS A 173 -6.83 -1.25 8.44
C CYS A 173 -6.68 -2.79 8.48
N MET A 174 -7.45 -3.46 9.36
CA MET A 174 -7.35 -4.89 9.68
C MET A 174 -7.31 -5.79 8.44
N GLU A 175 -8.19 -5.57 7.47
CA GLU A 175 -8.23 -6.35 6.24
C GLU A 175 -6.92 -6.32 5.43
N SER A 176 -6.19 -5.20 5.46
CA SER A 176 -4.90 -5.07 4.79
C SER A 176 -3.81 -5.84 5.53
N ILE A 177 -3.82 -5.80 6.86
CA ILE A 177 -2.89 -6.56 7.71
C ILE A 177 -3.12 -8.07 7.52
N LEU A 178 -4.39 -8.52 7.52
CA LEU A 178 -4.72 -9.93 7.31
C LEU A 178 -4.34 -10.39 5.88
N LEU A 179 -4.50 -9.53 4.87
CA LEU A 179 -4.05 -9.86 3.51
C LEU A 179 -2.53 -9.98 3.42
N LEU A 180 -1.79 -9.06 4.06
CA LEU A 180 -0.33 -9.14 4.14
C LEU A 180 0.11 -10.43 4.85
N ALA A 181 -0.45 -10.72 6.03
CA ALA A 181 -0.18 -11.94 6.78
C ALA A 181 -0.46 -13.18 5.93
N THR A 182 -1.62 -13.24 5.26
CA THR A 182 -1.98 -14.36 4.37
C THR A 182 -0.95 -14.55 3.25
N ASN A 183 -0.45 -13.46 2.66
CA ASN A 183 0.58 -13.54 1.63
C ASN A 183 1.95 -13.94 2.20
N PHE A 184 2.32 -13.55 3.42
CA PHE A 184 3.56 -14.01 4.08
C PHE A 184 3.48 -15.50 4.42
N HIS A 185 2.36 -15.98 4.97
CA HIS A 185 2.11 -17.41 5.22
C HIS A 185 2.21 -18.25 3.94
N ALA A 186 1.70 -17.71 2.83
CA ALA A 186 1.75 -18.37 1.53
C ALA A 186 3.02 -18.08 0.71
N GLN A 187 3.99 -17.33 1.26
CA GLN A 187 5.24 -16.91 0.58
C GLN A 187 5.01 -16.22 -0.78
N LEU A 188 3.91 -15.46 -0.90
CA LEU A 188 3.49 -14.78 -2.14
C LEU A 188 4.06 -13.37 -2.23
N TYR A 189 5.38 -13.21 -2.25
CA TYR A 189 6.05 -11.90 -2.21
C TYR A 189 5.69 -10.99 -3.38
N GLY A 190 5.44 -11.54 -4.57
CA GLY A 190 4.91 -10.75 -5.70
C GLY A 190 3.52 -10.14 -5.42
N SER A 191 2.68 -10.81 -4.63
CA SER A 191 1.38 -10.26 -4.21
C SER A 191 1.53 -9.15 -3.16
N ILE A 192 2.54 -9.23 -2.29
CA ILE A 192 2.90 -8.17 -1.34
C ILE A 192 3.41 -6.94 -2.09
N ALA A 193 4.30 -7.15 -3.06
CA ALA A 193 4.80 -6.09 -3.93
C ALA A 193 3.67 -5.39 -4.68
N TRP A 194 2.78 -6.16 -5.31
CA TRP A 194 1.60 -5.61 -5.98
C TRP A 194 0.70 -4.83 -5.01
N TRP A 195 0.51 -5.32 -3.77
CA TRP A 195 -0.28 -4.60 -2.77
C TRP A 195 0.37 -3.26 -2.40
N ASN A 196 1.69 -3.22 -2.22
CA ASN A 196 2.43 -1.97 -1.97
C ASN A 196 2.26 -0.99 -3.13
N TYR A 197 2.50 -1.42 -4.37
CA TYR A 197 2.39 -0.56 -5.55
C TYR A 197 0.98 0.00 -5.73
N ASN A 198 -0.05 -0.84 -5.63
CA ASN A 198 -1.44 -0.39 -5.74
C ASN A 198 -1.83 0.52 -4.58
N THR A 199 -1.36 0.21 -3.36
CA THR A 199 -1.63 1.03 -2.19
C THR A 199 -0.99 2.41 -2.34
N ALA A 200 0.27 2.52 -2.74
CA ALA A 200 0.90 3.81 -2.97
C ALA A 200 0.46 4.47 -4.31
N LYS A 201 -0.30 3.75 -5.14
CA LYS A 201 -0.66 4.11 -6.53
C LYS A 201 0.60 4.50 -7.29
N LEU A 202 1.55 3.59 -7.29
CA LEU A 202 2.80 3.64 -8.06
C LEU A 202 2.62 2.68 -9.23
N ASN A 203 3.13 3.02 -10.41
CA ASN A 203 3.11 2.08 -11.51
C ASN A 203 4.23 1.04 -11.32
N PRO A 204 3.91 -0.25 -11.21
CA PRO A 204 4.92 -1.29 -11.26
C PRO A 204 5.52 -1.33 -12.67
N SER A 205 6.67 -0.68 -12.90
CA SER A 205 7.49 -1.09 -14.04
C SER A 205 7.98 -2.51 -13.76
N HIS A 206 8.06 -3.36 -14.80
CA HIS A 206 8.44 -4.78 -14.65
C HIS A 206 9.75 -5.00 -13.86
N GLU A 207 10.68 -4.04 -13.91
CA GLU A 207 11.96 -4.06 -13.20
C GLU A 207 11.84 -3.72 -11.71
N VAL A 208 10.82 -2.93 -11.32
CA VAL A 208 10.61 -2.46 -9.94
C VAL A 208 9.75 -3.45 -9.13
N VAL A 209 9.01 -4.37 -9.79
CA VAL A 209 8.17 -5.38 -9.11
C VAL A 209 8.95 -6.38 -8.25
N GLN A 210 10.28 -6.44 -8.41
CA GLN A 210 11.13 -7.19 -7.50
C GLN A 210 11.37 -6.40 -6.21
N LEU A 211 10.35 -6.30 -5.35
CA LEU A 211 10.66 -6.27 -3.92
C LEU A 211 11.46 -7.54 -3.65
N ASN A 212 12.75 -7.36 -3.38
CA ASN A 212 13.70 -8.45 -3.24
C ASN A 212 13.10 -9.52 -2.29
N SER A 213 12.88 -10.73 -2.82
CA SER A 213 12.29 -11.86 -2.08
C SER A 213 13.01 -12.10 -0.76
N ASP A 214 14.33 -11.90 -0.72
CA ASP A 214 15.15 -12.06 0.49
C ASP A 214 14.72 -11.08 1.60
N ARG A 215 14.30 -9.87 1.23
CA ARG A 215 13.81 -8.84 2.18
C ARG A 215 12.44 -9.20 2.73
N MET A 216 11.59 -9.83 1.93
CA MET A 216 10.28 -10.28 2.41
C MET A 216 10.42 -11.54 3.26
N GLU A 217 11.36 -12.42 2.91
CA GLU A 217 11.69 -13.60 3.71
C GLU A 217 12.18 -13.20 5.11
N SER A 218 13.02 -12.17 5.23
CA SER A 218 13.50 -11.72 6.55
C SER A 218 12.39 -11.16 7.45
N LEU A 219 11.28 -10.67 6.86
CA LEU A 219 10.08 -10.24 7.57
C LEU A 219 9.09 -11.37 7.84
N ARG A 220 9.25 -12.52 7.19
CA ARG A 220 8.30 -13.63 7.28
C ARG A 220 8.12 -14.07 8.72
N GLY A 221 9.22 -14.32 9.45
CA GLY A 221 9.15 -14.77 10.84
C GLY A 221 8.39 -13.80 11.75
N MET A 222 8.56 -12.49 11.54
CA MET A 222 7.81 -11.48 12.26
C MET A 222 6.29 -11.60 12.01
N PHE A 223 5.85 -11.72 10.76
CA PHE A 223 4.41 -11.83 10.45
C PHE A 223 3.80 -13.20 10.80
N VAL A 224 4.53 -14.28 10.54
CA VAL A 224 4.07 -15.67 10.61
C VAL A 224 4.18 -16.23 12.03
N ASP A 225 5.35 -16.04 12.66
CA ASP A 225 5.68 -16.70 13.92
C ASP A 225 5.42 -15.78 15.11
N GLU A 226 5.72 -14.47 14.99
CA GLU A 226 5.63 -13.53 16.12
C GLU A 226 4.27 -12.83 16.23
N LEU A 227 3.71 -12.35 15.12
CA LEU A 227 2.56 -11.43 15.14
C LEU A 227 1.21 -12.11 14.90
N ILE A 228 1.09 -12.90 13.83
CA ILE A 228 -0.20 -13.44 13.39
C ILE A 228 -0.03 -14.89 12.93
N GLY A 229 -0.02 -15.81 13.88
CA GLY A 229 -0.05 -17.26 13.60
C GLY A 229 -1.26 -17.67 12.76
N VAL A 230 -1.14 -18.79 12.02
CA VAL A 230 -2.15 -19.23 11.03
C VAL A 230 -3.53 -19.42 11.66
N ASP A 231 -3.62 -20.01 12.86
CA ASP A 231 -4.90 -20.26 13.53
C ASP A 231 -5.62 -18.96 13.88
N VAL A 232 -4.86 -17.96 14.38
CA VAL A 232 -5.38 -16.63 14.71
C VAL A 232 -5.82 -15.91 13.43
N LEU A 233 -5.01 -16.00 12.37
CA LEU A 233 -5.30 -15.43 11.06
C LEU A 233 -6.61 -15.97 10.49
N ALA A 234 -6.74 -17.29 10.45
CA ALA A 234 -7.90 -18.00 9.91
C ALA A 234 -9.17 -17.60 10.65
N ASN A 235 -9.15 -17.67 11.98
CA ASN A 235 -10.28 -17.30 12.83
C ASN A 235 -10.68 -15.82 12.68
N LYS A 236 -9.71 -14.92 12.53
CA LYS A 236 -10.01 -13.49 12.36
C LYS A 236 -10.60 -13.18 10.99
N ILE A 237 -10.10 -13.80 9.92
CA ILE A 237 -10.65 -13.62 8.57
C ILE A 237 -12.13 -14.02 8.53
N LEU A 238 -12.47 -15.17 9.13
CA LEU A 238 -13.85 -15.67 9.15
C LEU A 238 -14.78 -14.92 10.10
N LYS A 239 -14.23 -14.12 11.03
CA LYS A 239 -15.04 -13.22 11.88
C LYS A 239 -15.39 -11.89 11.21
N ILE A 240 -14.71 -11.52 10.12
CA ILE A 240 -15.05 -10.28 9.41
C ILE A 240 -16.38 -10.47 8.70
N ALA A 241 -17.35 -9.59 8.95
CA ALA A 241 -18.66 -9.67 8.34
C ALA A 241 -18.55 -9.70 6.80
N PRO A 242 -19.27 -10.62 6.12
CA PRO A 242 -19.42 -10.59 4.68
C PRO A 242 -19.93 -9.23 4.21
N LYS A 243 -19.42 -8.76 3.06
CA LYS A 243 -19.76 -7.43 2.53
C LYS A 243 -20.77 -7.54 1.41
N VAL A 244 -21.74 -6.61 1.38
CA VAL A 244 -22.61 -6.44 0.22
C VAL A 244 -21.75 -6.17 -1.02
N VAL A 245 -22.00 -6.94 -2.09
CA VAL A 245 -21.26 -6.83 -3.36
C VAL A 245 -21.68 -5.58 -4.12
N VAL A 246 -21.39 -4.39 -3.60
CA VAL A 246 -21.64 -3.16 -4.36
C VAL A 246 -20.65 -3.13 -5.52
N VAL A 247 -21.17 -3.17 -6.75
CA VAL A 247 -20.42 -3.04 -8.01
C VAL A 247 -19.83 -1.62 -8.09
N THR A 248 -18.85 -1.33 -7.25
CA THR A 248 -17.94 -0.23 -7.47
C THR A 248 -16.73 -0.84 -8.17
N ASN A 249 -16.41 -0.31 -9.35
CA ASN A 249 -15.42 -0.80 -10.33
C ASN A 249 -13.97 -0.95 -9.81
N THR A 250 -13.72 -0.90 -8.51
CA THR A 250 -12.41 -1.13 -7.93
C THR A 250 -12.32 -2.55 -7.38
N SER A 251 -11.77 -3.46 -8.17
CA SER A 251 -11.35 -4.82 -7.77
C SER A 251 -10.45 -4.86 -6.53
N ASP A 252 -9.89 -3.71 -6.15
CA ASP A 252 -8.82 -3.56 -5.17
C ASP A 252 -9.29 -3.56 -3.71
N LYS A 253 -10.59 -3.68 -3.43
CA LYS A 253 -11.13 -3.59 -2.06
C LYS A 253 -11.64 -4.91 -1.48
N TRP A 254 -11.52 -6.02 -2.20
CA TRP A 254 -11.99 -7.34 -1.76
C TRP A 254 -10.93 -8.13 -0.99
N PHE A 255 -10.33 -7.51 0.03
CA PHE A 255 -9.20 -8.11 0.76
C PHE A 255 -9.58 -9.43 1.44
N VAL A 256 -10.73 -9.49 2.13
CA VAL A 256 -11.19 -10.72 2.82
C VAL A 256 -11.41 -11.88 1.83
N LEU A 257 -12.10 -11.64 0.70
CA LEU A 257 -12.27 -12.65 -0.36
C LEU A 257 -10.92 -13.13 -0.89
N ARG A 258 -9.96 -12.22 -1.07
CA ARG A 258 -8.61 -12.60 -1.48
C ARG A 258 -7.92 -13.46 -0.41
N CYS A 259 -8.05 -13.12 0.87
CA CYS A 259 -7.51 -13.94 1.95
C CYS A 259 -8.09 -15.35 1.91
N ILE A 260 -9.42 -15.49 1.87
CA ILE A 260 -10.12 -16.78 1.85
C ILE A 260 -9.71 -17.61 0.64
N ASN A 261 -9.72 -17.02 -0.56
CA ASN A 261 -9.26 -17.69 -1.78
C ASN A 261 -7.81 -18.18 -1.66
N ARG A 262 -6.93 -17.38 -1.04
CA ARG A 262 -5.53 -17.76 -0.83
C ARG A 262 -5.40 -18.88 0.19
N MET A 263 -6.08 -18.80 1.33
CA MET A 263 -6.04 -19.82 2.37
C MET A 263 -6.60 -21.17 1.91
N LEU A 264 -7.64 -21.17 1.07
CA LEU A 264 -8.15 -22.37 0.43
C LEU A 264 -7.11 -22.97 -0.53
N LYS A 265 -6.49 -22.15 -1.38
CA LYS A 265 -5.48 -22.60 -2.36
C LYS A 265 -4.21 -23.13 -1.73
N SER A 266 -3.73 -22.48 -0.67
CA SER A 266 -2.53 -22.92 0.07
C SER A 266 -2.83 -24.05 1.06
N LYS A 267 -4.08 -24.55 1.09
CA LYS A 267 -4.56 -25.59 2.02
C LYS A 267 -4.39 -25.22 3.50
N LEU A 268 -4.16 -23.95 3.83
CA LEU A 268 -3.97 -23.50 5.22
C LEU A 268 -5.21 -23.79 6.08
N PHE A 269 -6.41 -23.58 5.54
CA PHE A 269 -7.64 -23.95 6.26
C PHE A 269 -7.71 -25.46 6.56
N ARG A 270 -7.27 -26.30 5.62
CA ARG A 270 -7.28 -27.76 5.80
C ARG A 270 -6.24 -28.22 6.81
N THR A 271 -5.02 -27.70 6.73
CA THR A 271 -3.94 -28.03 7.67
C THR A 271 -4.31 -27.67 9.11
N HIS A 272 -5.10 -26.62 9.29
CA HIS A 272 -5.49 -26.09 10.60
C HIS A 272 -6.94 -26.41 11.00
N HIS A 273 -7.63 -27.30 10.26
CA HIS A 273 -9.01 -27.73 10.53
C HIS A 273 -10.02 -26.57 10.69
N VAL A 274 -9.87 -25.52 9.89
CA VAL A 274 -10.77 -24.36 9.91
C VAL A 274 -11.79 -24.47 8.78
N ASP A 275 -13.08 -24.44 9.13
CA ASP A 275 -14.18 -24.46 8.17
C ASP A 275 -14.56 -23.04 7.74
N ALA A 276 -14.50 -22.77 6.44
CA ALA A 276 -14.89 -21.50 5.82
C ALA A 276 -16.28 -21.56 5.16
N GLY A 277 -16.97 -22.71 5.19
CA GLY A 277 -18.22 -22.97 4.47
C GLY A 277 -19.32 -21.98 4.83
N ASP A 278 -19.59 -21.80 6.12
CA ASP A 278 -20.63 -20.88 6.61
C ASP A 278 -20.39 -19.44 6.17
N TRP A 279 -19.13 -18.97 6.25
CA TRP A 279 -18.78 -17.61 5.84
C TRP A 279 -19.01 -17.42 4.33
N ILE A 280 -18.56 -18.38 3.53
CA ILE A 280 -18.70 -18.37 2.06
C ILE A 280 -20.18 -18.37 1.68
N PHE A 281 -20.99 -19.17 2.37
CA PHE A 281 -22.43 -19.23 2.20
C PHE A 281 -23.10 -17.89 2.52
N GLN A 282 -22.78 -17.28 3.66
CA GLN A 282 -23.28 -15.95 4.01
C GLN A 282 -22.89 -14.91 2.96
N GLN A 283 -21.64 -14.90 2.49
CA GLN A 283 -21.17 -13.97 1.47
C GLN A 283 -21.89 -14.12 0.12
N LEU A 284 -22.33 -15.34 -0.24
CA LEU A 284 -23.16 -15.57 -1.41
C LEU A 284 -24.56 -14.97 -1.25
N HIS A 285 -25.16 -15.11 -0.06
CA HIS A 285 -26.47 -14.51 0.24
C HIS A 285 -26.48 -12.99 0.21
N PHE A 286 -25.33 -12.34 0.45
CA PHE A 286 -25.18 -10.89 0.30
C PHE A 286 -24.97 -10.42 -1.14
N SER A 287 -24.97 -11.34 -2.13
CA SER A 287 -24.98 -11.01 -3.56
C SER A 287 -26.42 -11.02 -4.06
N THR A 288 -26.98 -9.88 -4.44
CA THR A 288 -28.31 -9.84 -5.05
C THR A 288 -28.24 -10.21 -6.54
N ASP A 289 -29.33 -10.74 -7.12
CA ASP A 289 -29.40 -11.18 -8.53
C ASP A 289 -29.01 -10.10 -9.55
N GLN A 290 -29.07 -8.82 -9.16
CA GLN A 290 -28.68 -7.68 -10.00
C GLN A 290 -27.18 -7.35 -9.94
N MET A 291 -26.41 -8.00 -9.06
CA MET A 291 -25.00 -7.71 -8.82
C MET A 291 -24.12 -8.83 -9.40
N LYS A 292 -23.19 -8.46 -10.28
CA LYS A 292 -22.18 -9.41 -10.78
C LYS A 292 -21.27 -9.83 -9.64
N THR A 293 -21.38 -11.10 -9.22
CA THR A 293 -20.49 -11.71 -8.24
C THR A 293 -19.03 -11.58 -8.69
N PRO A 294 -18.08 -11.20 -7.82
CA PRO A 294 -16.69 -11.05 -8.22
C PRO A 294 -16.14 -12.37 -8.79
N SER A 295 -15.30 -12.31 -9.81
CA SER A 295 -14.67 -13.51 -10.40
C SER A 295 -13.88 -14.33 -9.37
N THR A 296 -13.43 -13.69 -8.29
CA THR A 296 -12.79 -14.35 -7.14
C THR A 296 -13.74 -15.31 -6.43
N MET A 297 -15.04 -15.04 -6.39
CA MET A 297 -16.02 -15.91 -5.74
C MET A 297 -16.14 -17.26 -6.43
N HIS A 298 -16.16 -17.28 -7.78
CA HIS A 298 -16.16 -18.51 -8.56
C HIS A 298 -14.92 -19.37 -8.26
N LYS A 299 -13.76 -18.71 -8.06
CA LYS A 299 -12.52 -19.39 -7.66
C LYS A 299 -12.66 -19.97 -6.25
N ILE A 300 -13.20 -19.21 -5.29
CA ILE A 300 -13.44 -19.67 -3.91
C ILE A 300 -14.34 -20.91 -3.89
N ILE A 301 -15.48 -20.87 -4.59
CA ILE A 301 -16.42 -22.01 -4.64
C ILE A 301 -15.72 -23.24 -5.22
N LYS A 302 -14.98 -23.08 -6.33
CA LYS A 302 -14.22 -24.17 -6.93
C LYS A 302 -13.22 -24.77 -5.94
N GLU A 303 -12.44 -23.95 -5.26
CA GLU A 303 -11.44 -24.43 -4.28
C GLU A 303 -12.09 -25.07 -3.04
N LEU A 304 -13.22 -24.54 -2.57
CA LEU A 304 -13.98 -25.14 -1.47
C LEU A 304 -14.47 -26.53 -1.86
N VAL A 305 -15.09 -26.67 -3.02
CA VAL A 305 -15.57 -27.96 -3.54
C VAL A 305 -14.41 -28.96 -3.70
N LEU A 306 -13.27 -28.53 -4.25
CA LEU A 306 -12.07 -29.37 -4.38
C LEU A 306 -11.51 -29.81 -3.03
N ASN A 307 -11.64 -29.00 -1.99
CA ASN A 307 -11.16 -29.31 -0.65
C ASN A 307 -12.16 -30.15 0.18
N CYS A 308 -13.46 -30.06 -0.10
CA CYS A 308 -14.53 -30.82 0.56
C CYS A 308 -14.81 -32.17 -0.10
N MET A 309 -14.48 -32.37 -1.37
CA MET A 309 -14.61 -33.69 -1.99
C MET A 309 -13.53 -34.64 -1.44
N PRO A 310 -13.90 -35.85 -0.97
CA PRO A 310 -12.91 -36.85 -0.63
C PRO A 310 -12.03 -37.11 -1.85
N HIS A 311 -10.73 -37.31 -1.62
CA HIS A 311 -9.78 -37.65 -2.70
C HIS A 311 -10.38 -38.79 -3.54
N PRO A 312 -10.20 -38.80 -4.88
CA PRO A 312 -10.75 -39.83 -5.77
C PRO A 312 -10.33 -41.28 -5.44
N ASN A 313 -9.44 -41.48 -4.47
CA ASN A 313 -9.04 -42.79 -3.95
C ASN A 313 -9.87 -43.27 -2.74
N HIS A 314 -10.80 -42.47 -2.24
CA HIS A 314 -11.85 -42.95 -1.34
C HIS A 314 -13.07 -43.30 -2.19
N SER A 315 -13.19 -44.58 -2.50
CA SER A 315 -14.45 -45.14 -2.96
C SER A 315 -15.53 -44.80 -1.94
N PHE A 316 -16.51 -44.01 -2.34
CA PHE A 316 -17.79 -43.96 -1.64
C PHE A 316 -18.34 -45.39 -1.65
N CYS A 317 -18.18 -46.12 -0.56
CA CYS A 317 -19.05 -47.25 -0.29
C CYS A 317 -20.42 -46.66 0.01
N MET A 318 -21.32 -46.71 -0.98
CA MET A 318 -22.75 -46.69 -0.73
C MET A 318 -23.15 -47.95 0.03
#